data_AF-A0A845ZK67-F1
#
_entry.id   AF-A0A845ZK67-F1
#
_cell.length_a   1.000
_cell.length_b   1.000
_cell.length_c   1.000
_cell.angle_alpha   90.00
_cell.angle_beta   90.00
_cell.angle_gamma   90.00
#
_symmetry.space_group_name_H-M   'P 1'
#
loop_
_entity.id
_entity.type
_entity.pdbx_description
1 polymer ?
#
loop_
_entity_poly.entity_id
_entity_poly.type
_entity_poly.pdbx_seq_one_letter_code
_entity_poly.pdbx_strand_id
1 'polypeptide(L)'
;MEHQYTGRVTGIDPEGRNLTELEKFILDKNPGTLATQERYINFRKVIQNYVQEGVVFASLPCGVMRDLLKLDFTGVDNFRLVGKDLEVHQQQNYNYKLLGLMK
;
A
#
# COMPACT_ATOMS: atom_id res chain seq x y z
N MET A 1 -4.53 -7.47 -1.35
CA MET A 1 -3.57 -6.81 -2.28
C MET A 1 -2.10 -7.11 -1.99
N GLU A 2 -1.63 -7.23 -0.72
CA GLU A 2 -0.29 -7.80 -0.46
C GLU A 2 -0.15 -9.17 -1.12
N HIS A 3 -1.19 -9.96 -0.94
CA HIS A 3 -1.40 -11.25 -1.57
C HIS A 3 -1.34 -11.21 -3.12
N GLN A 4 -1.86 -10.16 -3.76
CA GLN A 4 -1.83 -10.05 -5.23
C GLN A 4 -0.44 -9.70 -5.75
N TYR A 5 0.32 -8.86 -5.02
CA TYR A 5 1.71 -8.57 -5.38
C TYR A 5 2.59 -9.80 -5.16
N THR A 6 2.45 -10.46 -4.00
CA THR A 6 3.16 -11.70 -3.71
C THR A 6 2.81 -12.76 -4.74
N GLY A 7 1.54 -13.03 -5.00
CA GLY A 7 1.12 -14.04 -5.96
C GLY A 7 1.55 -13.74 -7.40
N ARG A 8 1.55 -12.47 -7.80
CA ARG A 8 2.10 -12.07 -9.11
C ARG A 8 3.61 -12.34 -9.20
N VAL A 9 4.38 -12.02 -8.16
CA VAL A 9 5.85 -12.17 -8.15
C VAL A 9 6.26 -13.63 -7.99
N THR A 10 5.59 -14.39 -7.11
CA THR A 10 5.94 -15.78 -6.80
C THR A 10 5.28 -16.77 -7.73
N GLY A 11 4.18 -16.40 -8.38
CA GLY A 11 3.31 -17.32 -9.11
C GLY A 11 2.49 -18.23 -8.21
N ILE A 12 2.40 -17.94 -6.90
CA ILE A 12 1.77 -18.79 -5.88
C ILE A 12 0.66 -18.04 -5.14
N ASP A 13 -0.50 -18.66 -5.02
CA ASP A 13 -1.67 -18.12 -4.31
C ASP A 13 -1.53 -18.23 -2.76
N PRO A 14 -2.51 -17.79 -1.95
CA PRO A 14 -2.35 -17.78 -0.49
C PRO A 14 -2.38 -19.19 0.10
N GLU A 15 -2.94 -20.15 -0.64
CA GLU A 15 -3.04 -21.56 -0.27
C GLU A 15 -1.81 -22.37 -0.73
N GLY A 16 -0.81 -21.73 -1.35
CA GLY A 16 0.42 -22.39 -1.80
C GLY A 16 0.30 -23.07 -3.17
N ARG A 17 -0.78 -22.81 -3.92
CA ARG A 17 -1.00 -23.38 -5.25
C ARG A 17 -0.40 -22.48 -6.32
N ASN A 18 0.03 -23.08 -7.43
CA ASN A 18 0.43 -22.31 -8.60
C ASN A 18 -0.78 -21.55 -9.18
N LEU A 19 -0.56 -20.30 -9.57
CA LEU A 19 -1.56 -19.52 -10.29
C LEU A 19 -1.92 -20.20 -11.61
N THR A 20 -3.21 -20.20 -11.91
CA THR A 20 -3.75 -20.60 -13.20
C THR A 20 -3.36 -19.62 -14.31
N GLU A 21 -3.47 -20.05 -15.56
CA GLU A 21 -3.20 -19.17 -16.71
C GLU A 21 -4.14 -17.96 -16.76
N LEU A 22 -5.39 -18.11 -16.29
CA LEU A 22 -6.32 -17.00 -16.20
C LEU A 22 -5.89 -15.99 -15.12
N GLU A 23 -5.48 -16.45 -13.94
CA GLU A 23 -5.02 -15.57 -12.86
C GLU A 23 -3.75 -14.81 -13.25
N LYS A 24 -2.79 -15.49 -13.89
CA LYS A 24 -1.60 -14.83 -14.47
C LYS A 24 -2.00 -13.80 -15.51
N PHE A 25 -2.92 -14.13 -16.43
CA PHE A 25 -3.41 -13.18 -17.41
C PHE A 25 -4.01 -11.94 -16.74
N ILE A 26 -4.84 -12.11 -15.70
CA ILE A 26 -5.44 -10.99 -14.98
C ILE A 26 -4.38 -10.12 -14.30
N LEU A 27 -3.33 -10.72 -13.71
CA LEU A 27 -2.31 -9.98 -12.97
C LEU A 27 -1.26 -9.31 -13.86
N ASP A 28 -0.94 -9.91 -15.01
CA ASP A 28 0.19 -9.52 -15.85
C ASP A 28 -0.19 -8.93 -17.22
N LYS A 29 -1.41 -9.18 -17.70
CA LYS A 29 -1.81 -8.82 -19.07
C LYS A 29 -3.12 -8.03 -19.15
N ASN A 30 -3.97 -8.08 -18.13
CA ASN A 30 -5.19 -7.28 -18.12
C ASN A 30 -4.83 -5.78 -18.02
N PRO A 31 -5.26 -4.95 -18.99
CA PRO A 31 -4.90 -3.53 -19.02
C PRO A 31 -5.35 -2.74 -17.77
N GLY A 32 -6.52 -3.05 -17.22
CA GLY A 32 -7.03 -2.38 -16.02
C GLY A 32 -6.22 -2.71 -14.77
N THR A 33 -5.79 -3.97 -14.64
CA THR A 33 -4.89 -4.39 -13.57
C THR A 33 -3.53 -3.71 -13.69
N LEU A 34 -2.93 -3.73 -14.88
CA LEU A 34 -1.64 -3.08 -15.14
C LEU A 34 -1.69 -1.57 -14.86
N ALA A 35 -2.71 -0.88 -15.38
CA ALA A 35 -2.89 0.55 -15.15
C ALA A 35 -3.03 0.88 -13.65
N THR A 36 -3.71 0.02 -12.89
CA THR A 36 -3.85 0.22 -11.43
C THR A 36 -2.53 0.02 -10.70
N GLN A 37 -1.73 -0.99 -11.10
CA GLN A 37 -0.40 -1.24 -10.53
C GLN A 37 0.57 -0.09 -10.86
N GLU A 38 0.57 0.40 -12.09
CA GLU A 38 1.37 1.56 -12.51
C GLU A 38 0.95 2.84 -11.77
N ARG A 39 -0.36 3.08 -11.64
CA ARG A 39 -0.90 4.20 -10.88
C ARG A 39 -0.41 4.16 -9.44
N TYR A 40 -0.40 3.00 -8.79
CA TYR A 40 0.13 2.85 -7.44
C TYR A 40 1.61 3.25 -7.36
N ILE A 41 2.44 2.79 -8.30
CA ILE A 41 3.88 3.15 -8.35
C ILE A 41 4.07 4.66 -8.53
N ASN A 42 3.32 5.25 -9.46
CA ASN A 42 3.41 6.68 -9.76
C ASN A 42 2.93 7.54 -8.58
N PHE A 43 1.81 7.19 -7.96
CA PHE A 43 1.28 7.90 -6.80
C PHE A 43 2.24 7.85 -5.63
N ARG A 44 2.85 6.69 -5.36
CA ARG A 44 3.87 6.57 -4.31
C ARG A 44 5.03 7.53 -4.55
N LYS A 45 5.55 7.63 -5.77
CA LYS A 45 6.62 8.58 -6.13
C LYS A 45 6.20 10.03 -5.93
N VAL A 46 4.97 10.37 -6.33
CA VAL A 46 4.45 11.73 -6.17
C VAL A 46 4.29 12.09 -4.69
N ILE A 47 3.67 11.22 -3.90
CA ILE A 47 3.41 11.46 -2.47
C ILE A 47 4.73 11.53 -1.69
N GLN A 48 5.74 10.72 -2.06
CA GLN A 48 7.07 10.73 -1.43
C GLN A 48 7.72 12.13 -1.44
N ASN A 49 7.48 12.94 -2.49
CA ASN A 49 8.03 14.28 -2.58
C ASN A 49 7.46 15.26 -1.54
N TYR A 50 6.37 14.88 -0.86
CA TYR A 50 5.73 15.67 0.19
C TYR A 50 6.04 15.15 1.59
N VAL A 51 6.86 14.09 1.72
CA VAL A 51 7.30 13.58 3.02
C VAL A 51 8.29 14.58 3.62
N GLN A 52 7.92 15.15 4.76
CA GLN A 52 8.70 16.13 5.50
C GLN A 52 8.26 16.14 6.97
N GLU A 53 9.06 16.77 7.82
CA GLU A 53 8.77 16.92 9.25
C GLU A 53 7.42 17.62 9.49
N GLY A 54 6.63 17.06 10.41
CA GLY A 54 5.30 17.53 10.77
C GLY A 54 4.19 17.21 9.75
N VAL A 55 4.47 16.48 8.68
CA VAL A 55 3.47 16.20 7.64
C VAL A 55 2.30 15.37 8.20
N VAL A 56 1.08 15.70 7.75
CA VAL A 56 -0.12 14.92 8.01
C VAL A 56 -0.70 14.44 6.69
N PHE A 57 -0.67 13.13 6.44
CA PHE A 57 -1.33 12.53 5.29
C PHE A 57 -2.67 11.94 5.69
N ALA A 58 -3.68 12.12 4.84
CA ALA A 58 -4.98 11.48 4.96
C ALA A 58 -5.26 10.62 3.73
N SER A 59 -5.71 9.38 3.93
CA SER A 59 -6.16 8.47 2.86
C SER A 59 -7.65 8.19 3.02
N LEU A 60 -8.40 8.39 1.93
CA LEU A 60 -9.88 8.40 1.91
C LEU A 60 -10.40 7.91 0.54
N PRO A 61 -11.14 6.80 0.46
CA PRO A 61 -11.23 5.73 1.46
C PRO A 61 -9.85 5.08 1.67
N CYS A 62 -9.52 4.74 2.92
CA CYS A 62 -8.15 4.35 3.25
C CYS A 62 -7.78 2.92 2.86
N GLY A 63 -8.75 2.03 2.74
CA GLY A 63 -8.50 0.59 2.61
C GLY A 63 -7.48 0.12 3.64
N VAL A 64 -6.42 -0.54 3.16
CA VAL A 64 -5.26 -0.98 3.99
C VAL A 64 -4.11 0.04 4.05
N MET A 65 -4.31 1.28 3.58
CA MET A 65 -3.35 2.41 3.62
C MET A 65 -1.98 2.14 2.98
N ARG A 66 -1.89 1.22 2.02
CA ARG A 66 -0.62 0.75 1.44
C ARG A 66 0.19 1.87 0.79
N ASP A 67 -0.48 2.82 0.16
CA ASP A 67 0.07 4.01 -0.48
C ASP A 67 0.88 4.87 0.51
N LEU A 68 0.43 5.00 1.76
CA LEU A 68 1.12 5.77 2.79
C LEU A 68 2.12 4.92 3.60
N LEU A 69 1.77 3.69 3.95
CA LEU A 69 2.60 2.80 4.77
C LEU A 69 3.88 2.31 4.08
N LYS A 70 3.99 2.49 2.76
CA LYS A 70 5.18 2.15 1.97
C LYS A 70 6.04 3.36 1.60
N LEU A 71 5.73 4.57 2.06
CA LEU A 71 6.62 5.72 1.89
C LEU A 71 7.88 5.55 2.74
N ASP A 72 8.97 6.17 2.31
CA ASP A 72 10.20 6.26 3.08
C ASP A 72 10.15 7.50 3.98
N PHE A 73 10.16 7.28 5.29
CA PHE A 73 10.20 8.33 6.31
C PHE A 73 11.58 8.41 6.98
N THR A 74 12.62 7.82 6.40
CA THR A 74 13.99 7.90 6.93
C THR A 74 14.40 9.37 7.10
N GLY A 75 14.79 9.74 8.32
CA GLY A 75 15.14 11.14 8.65
C GLY A 75 13.95 12.07 8.93
N VAL A 76 12.73 11.54 9.01
CA VAL A 76 11.51 12.25 9.42
C VAL A 76 10.97 11.60 10.69
N ASP A 77 11.06 12.32 11.81
CA ASP A 77 10.73 11.78 13.13
C ASP A 77 9.29 12.10 13.52
N ASN A 78 8.75 13.22 13.06
CA ASN A 78 7.38 13.63 13.34
C ASN A 78 6.54 13.62 12.06
N PHE A 79 5.60 12.68 11.96
CA PHE A 79 4.57 12.68 10.93
C PHE A 79 3.31 12.00 11.45
N ARG A 80 2.20 12.20 10.77
CA ARG A 80 0.92 11.57 11.11
C ARG A 80 0.23 11.04 9.88
N LEU A 81 -0.27 9.81 9.96
CA LEU A 81 -1.09 9.18 8.93
C LEU A 81 -2.52 9.03 9.45
N VAL A 82 -3.50 9.45 8.66
CA VAL A 82 -4.93 9.37 9.00
C VAL A 82 -5.63 8.53 7.94
N GLY A 83 -6.36 7.50 8.35
CA GLY A 83 -7.18 6.69 7.47
C GLY A 83 -8.64 6.78 7.89
N LYS A 84 -9.55 6.91 6.92
CA LYS A 84 -10.98 6.67 7.15
C LYS A 84 -11.53 5.82 6.02
N ASP A 85 -12.25 4.78 6.41
CA ASP A 85 -13.02 3.93 5.52
C ASP A 85 -14.46 3.80 6.02
N LEU A 86 -15.36 3.51 5.08
CA LEU A 86 -16.77 3.22 5.35
C LEU A 86 -16.97 1.76 5.76
N GLU A 87 -16.04 0.88 5.38
CA GLU A 87 -16.03 -0.54 5.75
C GLU A 87 -15.56 -0.74 7.22
N VAL A 88 -16.40 -1.36 8.06
CA VAL A 88 -16.14 -1.55 9.50
C VAL A 88 -14.84 -2.32 9.78
N HIS A 89 -14.45 -3.25 8.91
CA HIS A 89 -13.23 -4.05 9.06
C HIS A 89 -11.93 -3.28 8.75
N GLN A 90 -12.01 -2.06 8.18
CA GLN A 90 -10.85 -1.29 7.72
C GLN A 90 -10.68 0.05 8.46
N GLN A 91 -11.52 0.33 9.48
CA GLN A 91 -11.33 1.50 10.35
C GLN A 91 -10.16 1.28 11.30
N GLN A 92 -8.99 1.82 10.95
CA GLN A 92 -7.85 1.89 11.85
C GLN A 92 -7.40 3.33 12.04
N ASN A 93 -7.66 3.88 13.23
CA ASN A 93 -7.03 5.11 13.69
C ASN A 93 -5.61 4.78 14.14
N TYR A 94 -4.67 4.71 13.20
CA TYR A 94 -3.27 4.56 13.53
C TYR A 94 -2.68 5.88 14.02
N ASN A 95 -2.77 6.14 15.32
CA ASN A 95 -1.90 7.12 15.98
C ASN A 95 -0.51 6.50 16.15
N TYR A 96 0.28 6.41 15.07
CA TYR A 96 1.69 6.11 15.21
C TYR A 96 2.40 7.32 15.82
N LYS A 97 2.42 7.39 17.15
CA LYS A 97 3.57 7.99 17.83
C LYS A 97 4.64 6.90 17.76
N LEU A 98 5.46 6.90 16.71
CA LEU A 98 6.67 6.09 16.64
C LEU A 98 7.64 6.61 17.72
N LEU A 99 7.35 6.33 18.99
CA LEU A 99 8.41 6.18 19.98
C LEU A 99 9.24 5.01 19.48
N GLY A 100 10.50 5.31 19.17
CA GLY A 100 11.37 4.45 18.39
C GLY A 100 11.33 2.99 18.81
N LEU A 101 11.30 2.12 17.81
CA LEU A 101 11.92 0.79 17.79
C LEU A 101 11.69 0.17 16.39
N MET A 102 12.48 0.63 15.43
CA MET A 102 13.15 -0.30 14.51
C MET A 102 14.64 -0.06 14.70
N LYS A 103 15.25 -0.91 15.53
CA LYS A 103 16.66 -1.26 15.40
C LYS A 103 16.74 -2.44 14.44
#